data_AF-A0A4P9YHD4-F1
#
_entry.id   AF-A0A4P9YHD4-F1
#
_cell.length_a   1.000
_cell.length_b   1.000
_cell.length_c   1.000
_cell.angle_alpha   90.00
_cell.angle_beta   90.00
_cell.angle_gamma   90.00
#
_symmetry.space_group_name_H-M   'P 1'
#
loop_
_entity.id
_entity.type
_entity.pdbx_description
1 polymer ?
#
loop_
_entity_poly.entity_id
_entity_poly.type
_entity_poly.pdbx_seq_one_letter_code
_entity_poly.pdbx_strand_id
1 'polypeptide(L)'
;MQLTLLAVIIQFLICVSKANSLNSCNVHPHSRHDCGYVGISPDECEALNCCWAPLLTTNHPWCFHRNKNCDGYRVSKLWESKHSIEAKLVAINPDCLKFGKIVKKLKLLVDFEDKDRIHVKIGDWKGERYQVPESVFPRPKSQTIDFLRFSKDNSKINSKMVIFKENKEYRIEILTDPFRFKIIRKATMETIFESKEEFIFEETYIEMSTKIRAGSHLYGLGEIARNFIVKDNSISTLFTRDAATPENEN
;
A
#
# COMPACT_ATOMS: atom_id res chain seq x y z
N MET A 1 -27.48 63.69 -15.25
CA MET A 1 -27.23 63.14 -13.91
C MET A 1 -28.19 61.96 -13.73
N GLN A 2 -27.78 60.78 -14.17
CA GLN A 2 -28.60 59.57 -14.09
C GLN A 2 -27.61 58.42 -13.82
N LEU A 3 -27.39 58.16 -12.53
CA LEU A 3 -26.62 57.01 -12.06
C LEU A 3 -27.54 55.79 -12.12
N THR A 4 -27.33 54.90 -13.09
CA THR A 4 -27.86 53.54 -13.07
C THR A 4 -26.90 52.65 -12.29
N LEU A 5 -27.29 52.26 -11.09
CA LEU A 5 -26.54 51.35 -10.23
C LEU A 5 -26.80 49.90 -10.70
N LEU A 6 -25.81 49.29 -11.34
CA LEU A 6 -25.77 47.87 -11.69
C LEU A 6 -25.50 47.04 -10.42
N ALA A 7 -26.53 46.42 -9.84
CA ALA A 7 -26.37 45.41 -8.81
C ALA A 7 -26.16 44.04 -9.47
N VAL A 8 -24.90 43.62 -9.63
CA VAL A 8 -24.54 42.26 -10.03
C VAL A 8 -24.60 41.38 -8.79
N ILE A 9 -25.72 40.66 -8.61
CA ILE A 9 -25.86 39.65 -7.57
C ILE A 9 -25.12 38.39 -8.05
N ILE A 10 -23.88 38.22 -7.62
CA ILE A 10 -23.13 36.98 -7.78
C ILE A 10 -23.68 35.98 -6.76
N GLN A 11 -24.68 35.20 -7.17
CA GLN A 11 -25.14 34.04 -6.42
C GLN A 11 -24.03 32.98 -6.47
N PHE A 12 -23.12 32.98 -5.50
CA PHE A 12 -22.28 31.83 -5.22
C PHE A 12 -23.21 30.68 -4.80
N LEU A 13 -23.54 29.80 -5.74
CA LEU A 13 -24.02 28.46 -5.41
C LEU A 13 -22.85 27.75 -4.73
N ILE A 14 -22.78 27.86 -3.41
CA ILE A 14 -22.00 26.93 -2.60
C ILE A 14 -22.72 25.59 -2.75
N CYS A 15 -22.22 24.76 -3.66
CA CYS A 15 -22.54 23.35 -3.66
C CYS A 15 -21.88 22.77 -2.41
N VAL A 16 -22.55 22.87 -1.26
CA VAL A 16 -22.22 22.06 -0.10
C VAL A 16 -22.69 20.65 -0.47
N SER A 17 -21.82 19.89 -1.12
CA SER A 17 -21.95 18.45 -1.10
C SER A 17 -21.80 18.02 0.36
N LYS A 18 -22.93 17.86 1.05
CA LYS A 18 -22.99 17.05 2.27
C LYS A 18 -22.54 15.64 1.86
N ALA A 19 -21.26 15.38 1.96
CA ALA A 19 -20.74 14.03 1.89
C ALA A 19 -21.36 13.26 3.07
N ASN A 20 -22.03 12.15 2.76
CA ASN A 20 -22.59 11.20 3.73
C ASN A 20 -21.56 10.87 4.83
N SER A 21 -21.67 11.53 5.99
CA SER A 21 -20.76 11.28 7.14
C SER A 21 -21.35 10.34 8.19
N LEU A 22 -22.60 9.90 8.04
CA LEU A 22 -23.33 9.21 9.09
C LEU A 22 -22.92 7.74 9.32
N ASN A 23 -22.10 7.13 8.46
CA ASN A 23 -21.70 5.72 8.62
C ASN A 23 -20.18 5.49 8.67
N SER A 24 -19.36 6.55 8.56
CA SER A 24 -17.90 6.44 8.54
C SER A 24 -17.28 6.19 9.92
N CYS A 25 -18.01 6.41 11.02
CA CYS A 25 -17.52 6.15 12.38
C CYS A 25 -18.12 4.90 13.04
N ASN A 26 -18.95 4.16 12.30
CA ASN A 26 -19.51 2.90 12.77
C ASN A 26 -18.48 1.77 12.53
N VAL A 27 -17.47 1.70 13.40
CA VAL A 27 -16.45 0.65 13.42
C VAL A 27 -16.60 -0.15 14.71
N HIS A 28 -16.76 -1.47 14.56
CA HIS A 28 -16.80 -2.40 15.69
C HIS A 28 -15.53 -2.28 16.55
N PRO A 29 -15.60 -2.23 17.90
CA PRO A 29 -14.42 -2.06 18.77
C PRO A 29 -13.19 -2.92 18.40
N HIS A 30 -13.40 -4.22 18.15
CA HIS A 30 -12.33 -5.14 17.73
C HIS A 30 -11.71 -4.88 16.35
N SER A 31 -12.34 -4.05 15.53
CA SER A 31 -11.87 -3.66 14.19
C SER A 31 -11.33 -2.23 14.18
N ARG A 32 -11.27 -1.55 15.33
CA ARG A 32 -10.71 -0.21 15.43
C ARG A 32 -9.19 -0.28 15.42
N HIS A 33 -8.61 0.58 14.60
CA HIS A 33 -7.18 0.83 14.54
C HIS A 33 -6.92 2.24 15.08
N ASP A 34 -5.90 2.38 15.93
CA ASP A 34 -5.56 3.64 16.60
C ASP A 34 -5.19 4.72 15.58
N CYS A 35 -5.76 5.93 15.74
CA CYS A 35 -5.52 7.08 14.88
C CYS A 35 -4.92 8.28 15.65
N GLY A 36 -4.29 8.03 16.80
CA GLY A 36 -3.69 9.09 17.58
C GLY A 36 -2.59 8.59 18.50
N TYR A 37 -2.44 9.29 19.61
CA TYR A 37 -1.55 8.90 20.70
C TYR A 37 -2.37 8.69 21.97
N VAL A 38 -1.78 7.99 22.93
CA VAL A 38 -2.41 7.74 24.23
C VAL A 38 -2.69 9.08 24.93
N GLY A 39 -3.95 9.33 25.27
CA GLY A 39 -4.38 10.57 25.93
C GLY A 39 -4.77 11.71 24.98
N ILE A 40 -4.84 11.47 23.66
CA ILE A 40 -5.37 12.44 22.68
C ILE A 40 -6.78 12.90 23.06
N SER A 41 -7.08 14.18 22.88
CA SER A 41 -8.42 14.73 23.12
C SER A 41 -9.40 14.43 21.97
N PRO A 42 -10.73 14.53 22.22
CA PRO A 42 -11.73 14.36 21.15
C PRO A 42 -11.49 15.31 19.97
N ASP A 43 -11.23 16.59 20.25
CA ASP A 43 -11.06 17.62 19.21
C ASP A 43 -9.79 17.38 18.39
N GLU A 44 -8.69 16.99 19.02
CA GLU A 44 -7.45 16.60 18.33
C GLU A 44 -7.67 15.36 17.44
N CYS A 45 -8.42 14.36 17.94
CA CYS A 45 -8.75 13.17 17.16
C CYS A 45 -9.57 13.50 15.90
N GLU A 46 -10.57 14.38 16.04
CA GLU A 46 -11.40 14.81 14.91
C GLU A 46 -10.60 15.68 13.92
N ALA A 47 -9.66 16.49 14.41
CA ALA A 47 -8.73 17.25 13.57
C ALA A 47 -7.81 16.36 12.72
N LEU A 48 -7.49 15.15 13.20
CA LEU A 48 -6.81 14.10 12.43
C LEU A 48 -7.73 13.38 11.41
N ASN A 49 -8.96 13.87 11.22
CA ASN A 49 -10.00 13.26 10.37
C ASN A 49 -10.40 11.85 10.82
N CYS A 50 -10.34 11.59 12.12
CA CYS A 50 -10.68 10.30 12.71
C CYS A 50 -11.99 10.34 13.50
N CYS A 51 -12.32 9.22 14.13
CA CYS A 51 -13.53 9.03 14.91
C CYS A 51 -13.18 8.91 16.39
N TRP A 52 -13.92 9.64 17.21
CA TRP A 52 -13.85 9.52 18.66
C TRP A 52 -15.04 8.73 19.19
N ALA A 53 -14.79 7.59 19.83
CA ALA A 53 -15.82 6.88 20.58
C ALA A 53 -15.19 6.16 21.78
N PRO A 54 -15.30 6.72 23.00
CA PRO A 54 -14.71 6.12 24.18
C PRO A 54 -15.39 4.79 24.53
N LEU A 55 -14.62 3.90 25.14
CA LEU A 55 -15.09 2.60 25.63
C LEU A 55 -14.77 2.48 27.12
N LEU A 56 -15.60 1.75 27.86
CA LEU A 56 -15.37 1.46 29.28
C LEU A 56 -14.14 0.55 29.50
N THR A 57 -13.73 -0.19 28.46
CA THR A 57 -12.54 -1.03 28.47
C THR A 57 -11.37 -0.33 27.77
N THR A 58 -10.15 -0.51 28.29
CA THR A 58 -8.93 0.12 27.78
C THR A 58 -8.27 -0.62 26.61
N ASN A 59 -8.79 -1.80 26.22
CA ASN A 59 -8.15 -2.65 25.21
C ASN A 59 -8.38 -2.20 23.76
N HIS A 60 -9.14 -1.13 23.52
CA HIS A 60 -9.48 -0.65 22.18
C HIS A 60 -9.37 0.87 22.11
N PRO A 61 -8.87 1.40 20.98
CA PRO A 61 -8.60 2.83 20.86
C PRO A 61 -9.90 3.65 20.85
N TRP A 62 -9.89 4.75 21.59
CA TRP A 62 -10.99 5.72 21.62
C TRP A 62 -10.96 6.62 20.39
N CYS A 63 -9.75 7.00 19.95
CA CYS A 63 -9.52 7.65 18.67
C CYS A 63 -9.14 6.62 17.61
N PHE A 64 -9.97 6.42 16.60
CA PHE A 64 -9.76 5.37 15.61
C PHE A 64 -10.04 5.85 14.18
N HIS A 65 -9.42 5.17 13.21
CA HIS A 65 -9.65 5.49 11.81
C HIS A 65 -11.11 5.27 11.40
N ARG A 66 -11.64 6.19 10.58
CA ARG A 66 -12.96 6.04 9.96
C ARG A 66 -13.04 4.74 9.17
N ASN A 67 -14.21 4.09 9.19
CA ASN A 67 -14.61 3.07 8.23
C ASN A 67 -14.65 3.71 6.83
N LYS A 68 -13.55 3.62 6.11
CA LYS A 68 -13.44 4.04 4.72
C LYS A 68 -12.90 2.88 3.91
N ASN A 69 -13.58 2.54 2.82
CA ASN A 69 -13.05 1.61 1.84
C ASN A 69 -11.89 2.30 1.11
N CYS A 70 -10.67 2.13 1.61
CA CYS A 70 -9.47 2.54 0.88
C CYS A 70 -9.16 1.41 -0.10
N ASP A 71 -9.80 1.43 -1.28
CA ASP A 71 -9.62 0.40 -2.32
C ASP A 71 -8.21 0.40 -2.95
N GLY A 72 -7.26 1.14 -2.36
CA GLY A 72 -5.87 1.24 -2.81
C GLY A 72 -5.75 1.96 -4.16
N TYR A 73 -5.10 1.30 -5.11
CA TYR A 73 -4.76 1.85 -6.42
C TYR A 73 -5.40 1.04 -7.52
N ARG A 74 -5.44 1.58 -8.74
CA ARG A 74 -5.76 0.84 -9.98
C ARG A 74 -4.74 1.13 -11.06
N VAL A 75 -4.55 0.17 -11.96
CA VAL A 75 -3.70 0.31 -13.15
C VAL A 75 -4.44 1.18 -14.18
N SER A 76 -3.91 2.38 -14.43
CA SER A 76 -4.46 3.32 -15.42
C SER A 76 -3.83 3.15 -16.80
N LYS A 77 -2.54 2.80 -16.85
CA LYS A 77 -1.77 2.50 -18.06
C LYS A 77 -0.74 1.44 -17.74
N LEU A 78 -0.42 0.60 -18.71
CA LEU A 78 0.61 -0.42 -18.60
C LEU A 78 1.41 -0.47 -19.90
N TRP A 79 2.72 -0.56 -19.75
CA TRP A 79 3.71 -0.72 -20.81
C TRP A 79 4.50 -1.98 -20.51
N GLU A 80 4.86 -2.68 -21.57
CA GLU A 80 5.58 -3.93 -21.44
C GLU A 80 6.83 -3.88 -22.31
N SER A 81 7.90 -4.48 -21.82
CA SER A 81 9.11 -4.74 -22.58
C SER A 81 9.44 -6.23 -22.55
N LYS A 82 10.53 -6.63 -23.23
CA LYS A 82 11.00 -8.02 -23.17
C LYS A 82 11.18 -8.47 -21.72
N HIS A 83 11.80 -7.65 -20.85
CA HIS A 83 12.20 -8.01 -19.49
C HIS A 83 11.48 -7.27 -18.37
N SER A 84 10.54 -6.38 -18.69
CA SER A 84 9.88 -5.57 -17.67
C SER A 84 8.41 -5.31 -17.95
N ILE A 85 7.68 -5.01 -16.87
CA ILE A 85 6.35 -4.41 -16.91
C ILE A 85 6.45 -3.07 -16.19
N GLU A 86 6.03 -2.01 -16.86
CA GLU A 86 5.83 -0.70 -16.24
C GLU A 86 4.34 -0.39 -16.17
N ALA A 87 3.85 0.11 -15.05
CA ALA A 87 2.46 0.53 -14.94
C ALA A 87 2.30 1.84 -14.20
N LYS A 88 1.36 2.66 -14.65
CA LYS A 88 0.91 3.85 -13.95
C LYS A 88 -0.27 3.48 -13.05
N LEU A 89 -0.07 3.59 -11.74
CA LEU A 89 -1.11 3.36 -10.76
C LEU A 89 -1.75 4.70 -10.33
N VAL A 90 -3.07 4.70 -10.13
CA VAL A 90 -3.84 5.86 -9.67
C VAL A 90 -4.67 5.45 -8.46
N ALA A 91 -4.65 6.25 -7.40
CA ALA A 91 -5.45 6.01 -6.20
C ALA A 91 -6.96 5.98 -6.55
N ILE A 92 -7.70 4.98 -6.05
CA ILE A 92 -9.14 4.85 -6.29
C ILE A 92 -9.90 5.87 -5.43
N ASN A 93 -9.52 6.02 -4.16
CA ASN A 93 -10.10 6.99 -3.21
C ASN A 93 -8.98 7.81 -2.55
N PRO A 94 -8.47 8.88 -3.21
CA PRO A 94 -7.29 9.63 -2.72
C PRO A 94 -7.53 10.39 -1.43
N ASP A 95 -8.79 10.61 -1.04
CA ASP A 95 -9.18 11.28 0.21
C ASP A 95 -9.36 10.29 1.38
N CYS A 96 -9.02 9.02 1.15
CA CYS A 96 -9.02 7.95 2.13
C CYS A 96 -7.76 8.00 3.02
N LEU A 97 -7.54 9.14 3.68
CA LEU A 97 -6.39 9.36 4.55
C LEU A 97 -6.43 8.38 5.73
N LYS A 98 -5.41 7.52 5.88
CA LYS A 98 -5.22 6.67 7.05
C LYS A 98 -4.20 7.33 7.99
N PHE A 99 -2.93 7.38 7.62
CA PHE A 99 -1.85 7.92 8.46
C PHE A 99 -1.31 9.26 7.96
N GLY A 100 -1.60 9.61 6.70
CA GLY A 100 -1.13 10.83 6.06
C GLY A 100 -1.74 11.01 4.68
N LYS A 101 -1.08 11.85 3.86
CA LYS A 101 -1.53 12.15 2.50
C LYS A 101 -1.18 11.01 1.54
N ILE A 102 -2.20 10.51 0.84
CA ILE A 102 -2.02 9.50 -0.21
C ILE A 102 -1.27 10.09 -1.42
N VAL A 103 -0.28 9.35 -1.93
CA VAL A 103 0.42 9.71 -3.16
C VAL A 103 -0.42 9.30 -4.38
N LYS A 104 -1.19 10.24 -4.93
CA LYS A 104 -2.23 9.99 -5.94
C LYS A 104 -1.80 9.20 -7.19
N LYS A 105 -0.53 9.26 -7.58
CA LYS A 105 0.00 8.63 -8.79
C LYS A 105 1.32 7.92 -8.46
N LEU A 106 1.37 6.62 -8.73
CA LEU A 106 2.57 5.81 -8.55
C LEU A 106 3.04 5.23 -9.88
N LYS A 107 4.31 4.86 -9.92
CA LYS A 107 4.93 4.05 -10.96
C LYS A 107 5.24 2.66 -10.37
N LEU A 108 4.67 1.64 -10.98
CA LEU A 108 5.08 0.24 -10.80
C LEU A 108 6.12 -0.09 -11.86
N LEU A 109 7.20 -0.74 -11.45
CA LEU A 109 8.21 -1.36 -12.30
C LEU A 109 8.41 -2.79 -11.81
N VAL A 110 8.22 -3.75 -12.71
CA VAL A 110 8.50 -5.16 -12.46
C VAL A 110 9.59 -5.58 -13.42
N ASP A 111 10.79 -5.85 -12.89
CA ASP A 111 11.95 -6.26 -13.67
C ASP A 111 12.24 -7.75 -13.45
N PHE A 112 12.36 -8.48 -14.55
CA PHE A 112 12.85 -9.85 -14.58
C PHE A 112 14.37 -9.77 -14.68
N GLU A 113 15.03 -9.64 -13.53
CA GLU A 113 16.46 -9.35 -13.46
C GLU A 113 17.31 -10.56 -13.87
N ASP A 114 16.91 -11.78 -13.45
CA ASP A 114 17.55 -13.04 -13.83
C ASP A 114 16.58 -14.23 -13.70
N LYS A 115 17.05 -15.46 -13.96
CA LYS A 115 16.28 -16.71 -13.94
C LYS A 115 15.49 -16.93 -12.65
N ASP A 116 16.04 -16.52 -11.51
CA ASP A 116 15.51 -16.76 -10.17
C ASP A 116 15.28 -15.48 -9.35
N ARG A 117 15.47 -14.29 -9.96
CA ARG A 117 15.25 -13.00 -9.29
C ARG A 117 14.30 -12.11 -10.08
N ILE A 118 13.20 -11.75 -9.43
CA ILE A 118 12.24 -10.74 -9.85
C ILE A 118 12.33 -9.55 -8.90
N HIS A 119 12.29 -8.33 -9.44
CA HIS A 119 12.31 -7.11 -8.66
C HIS A 119 11.04 -6.31 -8.93
N VAL A 120 10.22 -6.13 -7.90
CA VAL A 120 9.02 -5.28 -7.94
C VAL A 120 9.30 -3.99 -7.21
N LYS A 121 9.20 -2.87 -7.91
CA LYS A 121 9.40 -1.53 -7.38
C LYS A 121 8.14 -0.71 -7.57
N ILE A 122 7.68 -0.09 -6.48
CA ILE A 122 6.58 0.86 -6.51
C ILE A 122 7.11 2.17 -5.92
N GLY A 123 7.01 3.25 -6.68
CA GLY A 123 7.46 4.57 -6.27
C GLY A 123 6.47 5.65 -6.69
N ASP A 124 6.69 6.89 -6.23
CA ASP A 124 5.92 8.02 -6.72
C ASP A 124 6.18 8.21 -8.23
N TRP A 125 5.18 8.75 -8.95
CA TRP A 125 5.28 8.89 -10.40
C TRP A 125 6.47 9.76 -10.85
N LYS A 126 6.86 10.74 -10.05
CA LYS A 126 7.97 11.65 -10.39
C LYS A 126 9.34 11.07 -10.05
N GLY A 127 9.40 10.06 -9.19
CA GLY A 127 10.64 9.45 -8.70
C GLY A 127 11.43 10.37 -7.78
N GLU A 128 10.77 11.31 -7.11
CA GLU A 128 11.42 12.31 -6.23
C GLU A 128 11.72 11.75 -4.84
N ARG A 129 11.08 10.65 -4.43
CA ARG A 129 11.30 10.06 -3.12
C ARG A 129 12.68 9.42 -3.01
N TYR A 130 13.23 9.48 -1.80
CA TYR A 130 14.51 8.87 -1.46
C TYR A 130 14.55 7.38 -1.85
N GLN A 131 15.67 6.96 -2.40
CA GLN A 131 15.97 5.57 -2.72
C GLN A 131 17.36 5.26 -2.21
N VAL A 132 17.55 4.05 -1.69
CA VAL A 132 18.88 3.58 -1.30
C VAL A 132 19.81 3.65 -2.53
N PRO A 133 20.94 4.37 -2.45
CA PRO A 133 21.88 4.53 -3.56
C PRO A 133 22.47 3.20 -4.03
N GLU A 134 22.76 3.08 -5.33
CA GLU A 134 23.46 1.92 -5.93
C GLU A 134 24.81 1.63 -5.28
N SER A 135 25.49 2.66 -4.77
CA SER A 135 26.78 2.50 -4.08
C SER A 135 26.65 1.75 -2.75
N VAL A 136 25.47 1.81 -2.12
CA VAL A 136 25.18 1.14 -0.85
C VAL A 136 24.58 -0.24 -1.11
N PHE A 137 23.67 -0.33 -2.09
CA PHE A 137 23.01 -1.56 -2.48
C PHE A 137 23.07 -1.74 -4.01
N PRO A 138 24.14 -2.38 -4.52
CA PRO A 138 24.30 -2.58 -5.96
C PRO A 138 23.18 -3.46 -6.50
N ARG A 139 22.38 -2.91 -7.40
CA ARG A 139 21.32 -3.67 -8.06
C ARG A 139 21.87 -4.36 -9.31
N PRO A 140 21.66 -5.67 -9.43
CA PRO A 140 22.10 -6.42 -10.60
C PRO A 140 21.40 -5.95 -11.86
N LYS A 141 22.15 -5.89 -12.97
CA LYS A 141 21.60 -5.52 -14.27
C LYS A 141 20.74 -6.67 -14.79
N SER A 142 19.58 -6.34 -15.38
CA SER A 142 18.72 -7.33 -16.03
C SER A 142 19.53 -8.06 -17.11
N GLN A 143 19.70 -9.36 -16.93
CA GLN A 143 20.32 -10.21 -17.94
C GLN A 143 19.29 -10.56 -19.00
N THR A 144 19.74 -10.82 -20.22
CA THR A 144 18.87 -11.20 -21.33
C THR A 144 18.20 -12.55 -21.00
N ILE A 145 16.93 -12.54 -20.60
CA ILE A 145 16.15 -13.76 -20.40
C ILE A 145 15.41 -14.03 -21.72
N ASP A 146 15.88 -15.03 -22.46
CA ASP A 146 15.37 -15.32 -23.80
C ASP A 146 13.99 -15.98 -23.86
N PHE A 147 13.39 -16.30 -22.71
CA PHE A 147 12.10 -17.01 -22.64
C PHE A 147 11.12 -16.32 -21.68
N LEU A 148 10.75 -15.07 -21.99
CA LEU A 148 9.66 -14.39 -21.30
C LEU A 148 8.37 -14.46 -22.12
N ARG A 149 7.33 -15.04 -21.52
CA ARG A 149 5.97 -15.05 -22.11
C ARG A 149 5.12 -14.02 -21.41
N PHE A 150 4.49 -13.17 -22.20
CA PHE A 150 3.46 -12.26 -21.73
C PHE A 150 2.13 -12.67 -22.34
N SER A 151 1.10 -12.69 -21.51
CA SER A 151 -0.25 -12.79 -21.98
C SER A 151 -1.11 -11.79 -21.24
N LYS A 152 -1.85 -11.03 -22.03
CA LYS A 152 -2.97 -10.25 -21.55
C LYS A 152 -4.19 -11.13 -21.69
N ASP A 153 -4.51 -11.86 -20.63
CA ASP A 153 -5.75 -12.61 -20.63
C ASP A 153 -6.92 -11.61 -20.48
N ASN A 154 -7.73 -11.52 -21.54
CA ASN A 154 -8.96 -10.72 -21.50
C ASN A 154 -10.09 -11.47 -20.78
N SER A 155 -9.82 -12.62 -20.14
CA SER A 155 -10.74 -13.28 -19.23
C SER A 155 -11.12 -12.32 -18.09
N LYS A 156 -12.33 -11.75 -18.21
CA LYS A 156 -12.90 -10.88 -17.19
C LYS A 156 -13.27 -11.76 -16.00
N ILE A 157 -12.39 -11.89 -15.02
CA ILE A 157 -12.77 -12.44 -13.72
C ILE A 157 -13.57 -11.34 -13.01
N ASN A 158 -14.89 -11.45 -12.98
CA ASN A 158 -15.79 -10.53 -12.28
C ASN A 158 -15.55 -9.05 -12.63
N SER A 159 -15.43 -8.74 -13.92
CA SER A 159 -15.18 -7.39 -14.49
C SER A 159 -13.77 -6.80 -14.27
N LYS A 160 -12.80 -7.57 -13.76
CA LYS A 160 -11.40 -7.13 -13.53
C LYS A 160 -10.43 -7.84 -14.48
N MET A 161 -9.43 -7.11 -14.99
CA MET A 161 -8.43 -7.63 -15.93
C MET A 161 -7.23 -8.19 -15.17
N VAL A 162 -6.74 -9.36 -15.60
CA VAL A 162 -5.53 -9.99 -15.06
C VAL A 162 -4.46 -10.01 -16.15
N ILE A 163 -3.28 -9.49 -15.82
CA ILE A 163 -2.11 -9.48 -16.71
C ILE A 163 -1.05 -10.39 -16.10
N PHE A 164 -0.40 -11.22 -16.90
CA PHE A 164 0.70 -12.03 -16.41
C PHE A 164 1.92 -12.04 -17.31
N LYS A 165 3.09 -12.21 -16.67
CA LYS A 165 4.37 -12.44 -17.34
C LYS A 165 5.15 -13.49 -16.57
N GLU A 166 5.85 -14.35 -17.29
CA GLU A 166 6.55 -15.49 -16.69
C GLU A 166 7.85 -15.83 -17.40
N ASN A 167 8.77 -16.43 -16.64
CA ASN A 167 9.92 -17.16 -17.15
C ASN A 167 9.74 -18.68 -16.88
N LYS A 168 10.83 -19.44 -16.76
CA LYS A 168 10.78 -20.87 -16.42
C LYS A 168 10.53 -21.15 -14.93
N GLU A 169 10.99 -20.28 -14.04
CA GLU A 169 10.99 -20.47 -12.59
C GLU A 169 9.78 -19.84 -11.89
N TYR A 170 9.36 -18.66 -12.34
CA TYR A 170 8.32 -17.86 -11.68
C TYR A 170 7.42 -17.12 -12.67
N ARG A 171 6.23 -16.78 -12.19
CA ARG A 171 5.20 -15.98 -12.86
C ARG A 171 4.77 -14.84 -11.93
N ILE A 172 4.58 -13.65 -12.47
CA ILE A 172 3.83 -12.59 -11.80
C ILE A 172 2.45 -12.45 -12.45
N GLU A 173 1.41 -12.32 -11.63
CA GLU A 173 0.05 -11.99 -12.06
C GLU A 173 -0.37 -10.67 -11.41
N ILE A 174 -0.90 -9.74 -12.20
CA ILE A 174 -1.33 -8.40 -11.78
C ILE A 174 -2.84 -8.28 -12.01
N LEU A 175 -3.59 -8.07 -10.92
CA LEU A 175 -4.98 -7.64 -10.98
C LEU A 175 -5.00 -6.11 -11.13
N THR A 176 -5.77 -5.58 -12.07
CA THR A 176 -5.67 -4.15 -12.40
C THR A 176 -6.53 -3.21 -11.58
N ASP A 177 -7.68 -3.66 -11.05
CA ASP A 177 -8.64 -2.78 -10.37
C ASP A 177 -9.44 -3.56 -9.31
N PRO A 178 -9.13 -3.44 -8.00
CA PRO A 178 -7.98 -2.74 -7.47
C PRO A 178 -6.68 -3.48 -7.83
N PHE A 179 -5.59 -2.71 -7.83
CA PHE A 179 -4.25 -3.17 -8.10
C PHE A 179 -3.82 -4.17 -7.03
N ARG A 180 -3.47 -5.37 -7.49
CA ARG A 180 -2.85 -6.42 -6.70
C ARG A 180 -1.81 -7.09 -7.55
N PHE A 181 -0.82 -7.71 -6.92
CA PHE A 181 0.02 -8.66 -7.64
C PHE A 181 0.33 -9.86 -6.77
N LYS A 182 0.56 -10.98 -7.44
CA LYS A 182 1.08 -12.19 -6.82
C LYS A 182 2.22 -12.77 -7.65
N ILE A 183 3.17 -13.37 -6.96
CA ILE A 183 4.31 -14.06 -7.54
C ILE A 183 4.13 -15.55 -7.24
N ILE A 184 4.22 -16.36 -8.29
CA ILE A 184 3.94 -17.79 -8.27
C ILE A 184 5.20 -18.54 -8.71
N ARG A 185 5.62 -19.52 -7.93
CA ARG A 185 6.67 -20.47 -8.31
C ARG A 185 6.09 -21.46 -9.32
N LYS A 186 6.67 -21.54 -10.52
CA LYS A 186 6.12 -22.38 -11.60
C LYS A 186 6.24 -23.87 -11.36
N ALA A 187 7.33 -24.31 -10.73
CA ALA A 187 7.55 -25.73 -10.49
C ALA A 187 6.47 -26.37 -9.60
N THR A 188 5.90 -25.61 -8.66
CA THR A 188 4.93 -26.11 -7.67
C THR A 188 3.57 -25.44 -7.76
N MET A 189 3.43 -24.39 -8.60
CA MET A 189 2.27 -23.50 -8.64
C MET A 189 1.95 -22.82 -7.30
N GLU A 190 2.92 -22.74 -6.41
CA GLU A 190 2.78 -22.09 -5.11
C GLU A 190 2.88 -20.56 -5.25
N THR A 191 1.91 -19.84 -4.68
CA THR A 191 2.00 -18.39 -4.51
C THR A 191 2.99 -18.07 -3.38
N ILE A 192 4.14 -17.49 -3.73
CA ILE A 192 5.20 -17.13 -2.78
C ILE A 192 5.03 -15.72 -2.22
N PHE A 193 4.31 -14.86 -2.94
CA PHE A 193 3.95 -13.52 -2.49
C PHE A 193 2.60 -13.14 -3.08
N GLU A 194 1.71 -12.57 -2.29
CA GLU A 194 0.44 -12.01 -2.72
C GLU A 194 0.17 -10.72 -1.96
N SER A 195 0.24 -9.57 -2.64
CA SER A 195 -0.06 -8.29 -2.01
C SER A 195 -1.51 -8.30 -1.51
N LYS A 196 -1.81 -7.72 -0.35
CA LYS A 196 -3.20 -7.48 0.11
C LYS A 196 -3.90 -6.31 -0.62
N GLU A 197 -5.23 -6.19 -0.43
CA GLU A 197 -6.06 -5.12 -1.03
C GLU A 197 -5.64 -3.74 -0.56
N GLU A 198 -5.32 -3.62 0.72
CA GLU A 198 -4.97 -2.37 1.36
C GLU A 198 -3.48 -2.05 1.22
N PHE A 199 -2.97 -2.01 -0.01
CA PHE A 199 -1.64 -1.44 -0.22
C PHE A 199 -1.67 0.05 0.10
N ILE A 200 -0.94 0.47 1.15
CA ILE A 200 -0.88 1.86 1.60
C ILE A 200 0.42 2.47 1.08
N PHE A 201 0.29 3.62 0.42
CA PHE A 201 1.43 4.42 -0.02
C PHE A 201 1.11 5.90 0.18
N GLU A 202 1.57 6.40 1.32
CA GLU A 202 1.40 7.77 1.79
C GLU A 202 2.76 8.46 1.92
N GLU A 203 2.77 9.76 2.19
CA GLU A 203 4.00 10.56 2.22
C GLU A 203 5.01 10.08 3.28
N THR A 204 4.55 9.57 4.41
CA THR A 204 5.39 9.15 5.55
C THR A 204 5.15 7.70 5.97
N TYR A 205 4.22 7.00 5.31
CA TYR A 205 3.82 5.65 5.67
C TYR A 205 3.61 4.78 4.43
N ILE A 206 4.22 3.60 4.43
CA ILE A 206 4.07 2.61 3.36
C ILE A 206 3.78 1.28 4.04
N GLU A 207 2.71 0.61 3.62
CA GLU A 207 2.37 -0.72 4.11
C GLU A 207 2.09 -1.66 2.94
N MET A 208 2.71 -2.82 2.98
CA MET A 208 2.40 -3.93 2.11
C MET A 208 2.43 -5.22 2.93
N SER A 209 1.40 -6.02 2.77
CA SER A 209 1.25 -7.30 3.45
C SER A 209 1.19 -8.43 2.44
N THR A 210 1.74 -9.59 2.80
CA THR A 210 1.55 -10.86 2.10
C THR A 210 1.09 -11.94 3.07
N LYS A 211 0.37 -12.93 2.56
CA LYS A 211 0.08 -14.14 3.30
C LYS A 211 1.28 -15.09 3.18
N ILE A 212 1.74 -15.59 4.32
CA ILE A 212 2.71 -16.70 4.38
C ILE A 212 1.91 -18.00 4.54
N ARG A 213 2.35 -19.08 3.90
CA ARG A 213 1.70 -20.39 3.96
C ARG A 213 1.75 -20.95 5.39
N ALA A 214 0.66 -21.61 5.80
CA ALA A 214 0.62 -22.31 7.08
C ALA A 214 1.71 -23.39 7.16
N GLY A 215 2.47 -23.40 8.25
CA GLY A 215 3.61 -24.30 8.45
C GLY A 215 4.93 -23.83 7.84
N SER A 216 4.98 -22.65 7.23
CA SER A 216 6.26 -22.03 6.84
C SER A 216 6.98 -21.43 8.06
N HIS A 217 8.30 -21.37 7.97
CA HIS A 217 9.15 -20.70 8.97
C HIS A 217 9.78 -19.45 8.37
N LEU A 218 9.69 -18.34 9.09
CA LEU A 218 10.32 -17.07 8.72
C LEU A 218 11.61 -16.89 9.53
N TYR A 219 12.66 -16.43 8.87
CA TYR A 219 14.00 -16.20 9.43
C TYR A 219 14.50 -14.81 9.00
N GLY A 220 15.45 -14.22 9.73
CA GLY A 220 16.05 -12.93 9.40
C GLY A 220 15.40 -11.74 10.11
N LEU A 221 15.23 -10.60 9.43
CA LEU A 221 14.66 -9.34 9.94
C LEU A 221 15.37 -8.80 11.20
N GLY A 222 16.71 -8.71 11.15
CA GLY A 222 17.55 -8.20 12.23
C GLY A 222 18.21 -6.85 11.92
N GLU A 223 19.02 -6.30 12.82
CA GLU A 223 19.55 -6.89 14.07
C GLU A 223 18.55 -6.84 15.23
N ILE A 224 18.18 -8.02 15.77
CA ILE A 224 17.28 -8.18 16.94
C ILE A 224 17.70 -9.46 17.66
N ALA A 225 17.94 -9.40 18.98
CA ALA A 225 18.24 -10.57 19.79
C ALA A 225 16.96 -11.36 20.11
N ARG A 226 16.78 -12.51 19.45
CA ARG A 226 15.60 -13.38 19.59
C ARG A 226 15.87 -14.81 19.12
N ASN A 227 14.87 -15.69 19.25
CA ASN A 227 14.88 -17.02 18.63
C ASN A 227 15.09 -16.93 17.11
N PHE A 228 15.76 -17.95 16.54
CA PHE A 228 16.09 -17.99 15.11
C PHE A 228 14.86 -17.95 14.19
N ILE A 229 13.77 -18.63 14.58
CA ILE A 229 12.49 -18.57 13.89
C ILE A 229 11.69 -17.37 14.42
N VAL A 230 11.24 -16.51 13.50
CA VAL A 230 10.33 -15.41 13.81
C VAL A 230 8.97 -15.99 14.21
N LYS A 231 8.51 -15.64 15.41
CA LYS A 231 7.21 -16.11 15.93
C LYS A 231 6.06 -15.36 15.28
N ASP A 232 4.91 -16.02 15.17
CA ASP A 232 3.66 -15.39 14.76
C ASP A 232 3.31 -14.23 15.69
N ASN A 233 2.67 -13.20 15.14
CA ASN A 233 2.28 -11.97 15.84
C ASN A 233 3.43 -11.22 16.55
N SER A 234 4.68 -11.41 16.10
CA SER A 234 5.81 -10.61 16.58
C SER A 234 5.99 -9.31 15.78
N ILE A 235 6.50 -8.29 16.44
CA ILE A 235 6.88 -7.00 15.83
C ILE A 235 8.41 -6.97 15.72
N SER A 236 8.92 -6.55 14.56
CA SER A 236 10.36 -6.35 14.33
C SER A 236 10.60 -4.92 13.91
N THR A 237 11.28 -4.14 14.76
CA THR A 237 11.66 -2.76 14.45
C THR A 237 13.04 -2.74 13.79
N LEU A 238 13.16 -2.08 12.64
CA LEU A 238 14.42 -1.90 11.94
C LEU A 238 14.80 -0.42 11.96
N PHE A 239 15.62 -0.04 12.94
CA PHE A 239 16.20 1.29 13.06
C PHE A 239 17.50 1.19 13.84
N THR A 240 18.63 1.54 13.22
CA THR A 240 19.94 1.39 13.87
C THR A 240 20.00 2.15 15.19
N ARG A 241 20.21 1.43 16.28
CA ARG A 241 20.28 1.97 17.63
C ARG A 241 21.49 1.42 18.37
N ASP A 242 22.17 2.30 19.10
CA ASP A 242 23.24 1.90 20.01
C ASP A 242 22.62 1.46 21.34
N ALA A 243 22.56 0.15 21.57
CA ALA A 243 22.00 -0.46 22.76
C ALA A 243 22.68 -1.82 23.07
N ALA A 244 22.73 -2.17 24.36
CA ALA A 244 23.34 -3.41 24.84
C ALA A 244 22.41 -4.61 24.66
N THR A 245 22.33 -5.14 23.43
CA THR A 245 21.63 -6.38 23.04
C THR A 245 20.23 -6.54 23.67
N PRO A 246 19.30 -5.61 23.41
CA PRO A 246 17.96 -5.70 23.99
C PRO A 246 17.18 -6.87 23.36
N GLU A 247 16.52 -7.69 24.19
CA GLU A 247 15.76 -8.85 23.72
C GLU A 247 14.47 -8.43 23.00
N ASN A 248 14.24 -8.96 21.80
CA ASN A 248 13.09 -8.66 20.94
C ASN A 248 12.94 -7.17 20.55
N GLU A 249 13.99 -6.37 20.69
CA GLU A 249 14.00 -4.95 20.36
C GLU A 249 15.20 -4.59 19.47
N ASN A 250 15.20 -3.37 18.94
CA ASN A 250 16.31 -2.73 18.23
C ASN A 250 16.55 -1.38 18.90
#